data_AF-A0A7K2YVS2-F1
#
_entry.id   AF-A0A7K2YVS2-F1
#
_cell.length_a   1.000
_cell.length_b   1.000
_cell.length_c   1.000
_cell.angle_alpha   90.00
_cell.angle_beta   90.00
_cell.angle_gamma   90.00
#
_symmetry.space_group_name_H-M   'P 1'
#
loop_
_entity.id
_entity.type
_entity.pdbx_description
1 polymer ?
#
loop_
_entity_poly.entity_id
_entity_poly.type
_entity_poly.pdbx_seq_one_letter_code
_entity_poly.pdbx_strand_id
1 'polypeptide(L)' 'MTLLSVGRTGQCWDNALAESFFATLQSDLGADRPRPTRTAAHAEVFEWIEGRYNIRRLYSSLGYRTPIECEAALAA' A
#
# COMPACT_ATOMS: atom_id res chain seq x y z
N MET A 1 0.84 -10.16 14.22
CA MET A 1 0.37 -8.85 14.70
C MET A 1 -1.02 -8.63 14.13
N THR A 2 -2.07 -8.99 14.88
CA THR A 2 -3.47 -8.80 14.45
C THR A 2 -3.84 -7.36 14.81
N LEU A 3 -3.86 -6.46 13.82
CA LEU A 3 -4.33 -5.10 14.04
C LEU A 3 -5.83 -5.15 14.33
N LEU A 4 -6.27 -4.49 15.40
CA LEU A 4 -7.68 -4.42 15.77
C LEU A 4 -8.40 -3.45 14.82
N SER A 5 -9.47 -3.91 14.19
CA SER A 5 -10.35 -3.14 13.30
C SER A 5 -10.85 -1.87 13.99
N VAL A 6 -10.30 -0.72 13.63
CA VAL A 6 -10.71 0.62 14.12
C VAL A 6 -11.74 1.31 13.22
N GLY A 7 -12.25 0.62 12.19
CA GLY A 7 -13.33 1.10 11.32
C GLY A 7 -14.72 0.92 11.94
N ARG A 8 -15.64 1.86 11.65
CA ARG A 8 -17.07 1.77 12.00
C ARG A 8 -17.63 0.41 11.53
N THR A 9 -18.33 -0.31 12.41
CA THR A 9 -18.92 -1.63 12.12
C THR A 9 -19.66 -1.62 10.77
N GLY A 10 -19.15 -2.40 9.80
CA GLY A 10 -19.71 -2.47 8.43
C GLY A 10 -18.76 -2.03 7.30
N GLN A 11 -17.64 -1.38 7.59
CA GLN A 11 -16.62 -0.96 6.61
C GLN A 11 -15.36 -1.85 6.68
N CYS A 12 -15.55 -3.17 6.63
CA CYS A 12 -14.44 -4.13 6.68
C CYS A 12 -13.53 -4.08 5.44
N TRP A 13 -14.03 -3.56 4.32
CA TRP A 13 -13.29 -3.44 3.08
C TRP A 13 -12.14 -2.44 3.18
N ASP A 14 -12.35 -1.29 3.80
CA ASP A 14 -11.30 -0.28 3.97
C ASP A 14 -10.17 -0.80 4.87
N ASN A 15 -10.53 -1.48 5.96
CA ASN A 15 -9.55 -2.08 6.85
C ASN A 15 -8.80 -3.26 6.20
N ALA A 16 -9.50 -4.15 5.48
CA ALA A 16 -8.87 -5.26 4.78
C ALA A 16 -7.91 -4.79 3.67
N LEU A 17 -8.24 -3.70 2.99
CA LEU A 17 -7.40 -3.11 1.95
C LEU A 17 -6.17 -2.44 2.55
N ALA A 18 -6.33 -1.72 3.67
CA ALA A 18 -5.23 -1.14 4.43
C ALA A 18 -4.31 -2.23 5.02
N GLU A 19 -4.86 -3.28 5.63
CA GLU A 19 -4.09 -4.40 6.17
C GLU A 19 -3.28 -5.11 5.07
N SER A 20 -3.90 -5.34 3.91
CA SER A 20 -3.21 -5.93 2.76
C SER A 20 -2.08 -5.03 2.27
N PHE A 21 -2.31 -3.72 2.21
CA PHE A 21 -1.28 -2.73 1.86
C PHE A 21 -0.09 -2.79 2.82
N PHE A 22 -0.34 -2.70 4.14
CA PHE A 22 0.72 -2.70 5.15
C PHE A 22 1.45 -4.03 5.24
N ALA A 23 0.76 -5.16 5.00
CA ALA A 23 1.39 -6.47 4.94
C ALA A 23 2.36 -6.57 3.76
N THR A 24 1.97 -6.10 2.57
CA THR A 24 2.85 -6.09 1.40
C THR A 24 4.04 -5.13 1.60
N LEU A 25 3.81 -3.93 2.13
CA LEU A 25 4.87 -2.97 2.45
C LEU A 25 5.92 -3.57 3.39
N GLN A 26 5.47 -4.18 4.49
CA GLN A 26 6.35 -4.81 5.48
C GLN A 26 7.09 -6.02 4.93
N SER A 27 6.45 -6.82 4.07
CA SER A 27 7.08 -7.96 3.40
C SER A 27 8.20 -7.52 2.47
N ASP A 28 7.95 -6.51 1.63
CA ASP A 28 8.92 -6.04 0.63
C ASP A 28 10.07 -5.25 1.26
N LEU A 29 9.78 -4.40 2.25
CA LEU A 29 10.78 -3.56 2.91
C LEU A 29 11.52 -4.30 4.05
N GLY A 30 11.06 -5.48 4.44
CA GLY A 30 11.58 -6.21 5.59
C GLY A 30 11.18 -5.54 6.90
N ALA A 31 10.13 -6.08 7.52
CA ALA A 31 9.61 -5.62 8.82
C ALA A 31 10.69 -5.57 9.91
N ASP A 32 11.61 -6.55 9.89
CA ASP A 32 12.66 -6.69 10.89
C ASP A 32 13.93 -5.90 10.57
N ARG A 33 13.97 -5.16 9.44
CA ARG A 33 15.13 -4.36 9.06
C ARG A 33 15.16 -3.05 9.85
N PRO A 34 16.14 -2.81 10.73
CA PRO A 34 16.25 -1.52 11.42
C PRO A 34 16.64 -0.43 10.42
N ARG A 35 15.93 0.71 10.47
CA ARG A 35 16.32 1.91 9.73
C ARG A 35 17.12 2.84 10.66
N PRO A 36 18.24 3.38 10.18
CA PRO A 36 19.12 4.21 11.02
C PRO A 36 18.50 5.57 11.36
N THR A 37 17.64 6.11 10.50
CA THR A 37 16.96 7.40 10.72
C THR A 37 15.52 7.36 10.22
N ARG A 38 14.68 8.22 10.82
CA ARG A 38 13.31 8.41 10.36
C ARG A 38 13.26 8.92 8.91
N THR A 39 14.18 9.79 8.52
CA THR A 39 14.29 10.30 7.14
C THR A 39 14.58 9.19 6.14
N ALA A 40 15.50 8.27 6.46
CA ALA A 40 15.80 7.12 5.60
C ALA A 40 14.59 6.20 5.47
N ALA A 41 13.86 5.94 6.56
CA ALA A 41 12.63 5.15 6.52
C ALA A 41 11.55 5.81 5.66
N HIS A 42 11.37 7.14 5.78
CA HIS A 42 10.43 7.89 4.95
C HIS A 42 10.79 7.84 3.47
N ALA A 43 12.07 8.01 3.12
CA ALA A 43 12.53 7.93 1.74
C ALA A 43 12.33 6.54 1.14
N GLU A 44 12.65 5.48 1.90
CA GLU A 44 12.46 4.08 1.47
C GLU A 44 10.97 3.76 1.24
N VAL A 45 10.08 4.22 2.13
CA VAL A 45 8.63 4.07 1.95
C VAL A 45 8.14 4.85 0.73
N PHE A 46 8.61 6.08 0.53
CA PHE A 46 8.23 6.90 -0.62
C PHE A 46 8.65 6.27 -1.95
N GLU A 47 9.90 5.82 -2.05
CA GLU A 47 10.41 5.13 -3.24
C GLU A 47 9.64 3.83 -3.50
N TRP A 48 9.27 3.10 -2.45
CA TRP A 48 8.46 1.89 -2.61
C TRP A 48 7.04 2.21 -3.10
N ILE A 49 6.40 3.26 -2.58
CA ILE A 49 5.05 3.65 -3.02
C ILE A 49 5.08 4.08 -4.49
N GLU A 50 5.94 5.04 -4.83
CA GLU A 50 5.99 5.63 -6.18
C GLU A 50 6.61 4.70 -7.21
N GLY A 51 7.69 4.01 -6.85
CA GLY A 51 8.47 3.19 -7.79
C GLY A 51 7.98 1.75 -7.94
N ARG A 52 7.21 1.23 -6.98
CA ARG A 52 6.79 -0.18 -6.98
C ARG A 52 5.28 -0.31 -6.86
N TYR A 53 4.68 0.26 -5.82
CA TYR A 53 3.27 0.04 -5.52
C TYR A 53 2.35 0.64 -6.59
N ASN A 54 2.52 1.93 -6.90
CA ASN A 54 1.69 2.65 -7.86
C ASN A 54 1.89 2.19 -9.31
N ILE A 55 3.06 1.63 -9.63
CA ILE A 55 3.42 1.20 -10.98
C ILE A 55 3.12 -0.29 -11.24
N ARG A 56 3.23 -1.18 -10.25
CA ARG A 56 3.18 -2.63 -10.48
C ARG A 56 1.95 -3.33 -9.92
N ARG A 57 1.20 -2.69 -9.02
CA ARG A 57 0.08 -3.38 -8.36
C ARG A 57 -1.16 -3.36 -9.24
N LEU A 58 -1.44 -4.49 -9.89
CA LEU A 58 -2.65 -4.69 -10.66
C LEU A 58 -3.80 -5.05 -9.70
N TYR A 59 -4.86 -4.25 -9.69
CA TYR A 59 -6.06 -4.60 -8.94
C TYR A 59 -7.05 -5.34 -9.83
N SER A 60 -7.45 -6.56 -9.45
CA SER A 60 -8.48 -7.32 -10.16
C SER A 60 -9.82 -6.61 -10.17
N SER A 61 -10.15 -5.86 -9.11
CA SER A 61 -11.34 -5.01 -9.03
C SER A 61 -11.29 -3.79 -9.96
N LEU A 62 -10.11 -3.39 -10.43
CA LEU A 62 -9.89 -2.32 -11.41
C LEU A 62 -9.68 -2.86 -12.84
N GLY A 63 -9.99 -4.14 -13.07
CA GLY A 63 -9.80 -4.78 -14.37
C GLY A 63 -8.34 -5.06 -14.71
N TYR A 64 -7.52 -5.40 -13.70
CA TYR A 64 -6.07 -5.58 -13.83
C TYR A 64 -5.36 -4.32 -14.34
N ARG A 65 -5.73 -3.18 -13.77
CA ARG A 65 -5.03 -1.91 -14.01
C ARG A 65 -4.27 -1.49 -12.78
N THR A 66 -3.19 -0.77 -13.02
CA THR A 66 -2.39 -0.12 -11.99
C THR A 66 -3.11 1.12 -11.47
N PRO A 67 -2.84 1.57 -10.23
CA PRO A 67 -3.38 2.82 -9.69
C PRO A 67 -3.15 4.02 -10.62
N ILE A 68 -1.95 4.11 -11.22
CA ILE A 68 -1.60 5.16 -12.20
C ILE A 68 -2.50 5.12 -13.44
N GLU A 69 -2.75 3.93 -14.00
CA GLU A 69 -3.64 3.79 -15.16
C GLU A 69 -5.10 4.11 -14.81
N CYS A 70 -5.51 3.85 -13.57
CA CYS A 70 -6.85 4.20 -13.09
C CYS A 70 -7.01 5.71 -12.91
N GLU A 71 -6.03 6.40 -12.31
CA GLU A 71 -6.03 7.85 -12.18
C GLU A 71 -5.97 8.56 -13.54
N ALA A 72 -5.12 8.06 -14.46
CA ALA A 72 -5.05 8.59 -15.83
C ALA A 72 -6.37 8.42 -16.61
N ALA A 73 -7.08 7.31 -16.40
CA ALA A 73 -8.38 7.07 -17.03
C ALA A 73 -9.52 7.89 -16.44
N LEU A 74 -9.40 8.34 -15.19
CA LEU A 74 -10.37 9.23 -14.53
C LEU A 74 -10.13 10.72 -14.85
N ALA A 75 -8.91 11.07 -15.28
CA ALA A 75 -8.53 12.43 -15.66
C ALA A 75 -8.79 12.78 -17.14
N ALA A 76 -9.35 11.85 -17.93
CA ALA A 76 -9.71 12.00 -19.34
C ALA A 76 -11.22 12.13 -19.52
#